data_AF-U7E0E0-F1
#
_entry.id   AF-U7E0E0-F1
#
_cell.length_a   1.000
_cell.length_b   1.000
_cell.length_c   1.000
_cell.angle_alpha   90.00
_cell.angle_beta   90.00
_cell.angle_gamma   90.00
#
_symmetry.space_group_name_H-M   'P 1'
#
loop_
_entity.id
_entity.type
_entity.pdbx_description
1 polymer ?
#
loop_
_entity_poly.entity_id
_entity_poly.type
_entity_poly.pdbx_seq_one_letter_code
_entity_poly.pdbx_strand_id
1 'polypeptide(L)'
;MTMLAHEMKRQWMALVLFLVFSKWQHCATGDPLVPCYFIFGDSLADNGNNNMLQTLAKVDYAPYGVDFPNGPSGRFCNGLTVVDVIAEILGFHSYIPPFAAANEADILHGVNYASGAAGIRDETGQELGERISMNVQLQNHHKTVQNLIGMLGNDSALRNLNKCLYSVGMGNNDYLNNYFLPQYFPTSHEYTLEKYTQLLIEQYSQQLRSLYELGARKLVVFGLGKIGCVPGAIDTYGTNGSACVELLNNASQLFNSKLVSVIDQLNDGLPDAKIIYINNYKIGEDSTVLDFKVNNTGCCPSSAIGQCIPDQVPCQNRTQYMFWDSFHPTEIFNIFCAERSYSALDPSYAYPYDIRHLISLDQGVAEAK
;
A
#
# COMPACT_ATOMS: atom_id res chain seq x y z
N MET A 1 -34.35 43.32 32.25
CA MET A 1 -34.23 42.45 31.06
C MET A 1 -32.86 42.53 30.37
N THR A 2 -32.12 43.63 30.46
CA THR A 2 -30.82 43.83 29.77
C THR A 2 -29.64 43.11 30.42
N MET A 3 -29.64 42.92 31.74
CA MET A 3 -28.52 42.31 32.48
C MET A 3 -28.43 40.78 32.27
N LEU A 4 -29.57 40.08 32.33
CA LEU A 4 -29.69 38.63 32.07
C LEU A 4 -29.26 38.25 30.64
N ALA A 5 -29.57 39.09 29.64
CA ALA A 5 -29.17 38.86 28.26
C ALA A 5 -27.65 39.00 28.06
N HIS A 6 -26.99 39.84 28.86
CA HIS A 6 -25.54 40.03 28.83
C HIS A 6 -24.80 38.86 29.46
N GLU A 7 -25.32 38.34 30.58
CA GLU A 7 -24.80 37.12 31.23
C GLU A 7 -24.95 35.89 30.35
N MET A 8 -26.12 35.70 29.72
CA MET A 8 -26.33 34.61 28.77
C MET A 8 -25.36 34.68 27.59
N LYS A 9 -25.14 35.86 26.98
CA LYS A 9 -24.16 36.01 25.89
C LYS A 9 -22.74 35.65 26.33
N ARG A 10 -22.35 36.03 27.54
CA ARG A 10 -21.01 35.74 28.08
C ARG A 10 -20.83 34.25 28.38
N GLN A 11 -21.86 33.59 28.89
CA GLN A 11 -21.88 32.13 29.08
C GLN A 11 -21.84 31.38 27.74
N TRP A 12 -22.59 31.83 26.73
CA TRP A 12 -22.56 31.27 25.38
C TRP A 12 -21.20 31.43 24.71
N MET A 13 -20.55 32.60 24.81
CA MET A 13 -19.20 32.80 24.26
C MET A 13 -18.17 31.93 24.97
N ALA A 14 -18.27 31.76 26.30
CA ALA A 14 -17.39 30.86 27.04
C ALA A 14 -17.58 29.39 26.64
N LEU A 15 -18.83 28.96 26.38
CA LEU A 15 -19.15 27.61 25.90
C LEU A 15 -18.64 27.37 24.47
N VAL A 16 -18.78 28.35 23.57
CA VAL A 16 -18.24 28.28 22.21
C VAL A 16 -16.71 28.24 22.23
N LEU A 17 -16.06 29.07 23.06
CA LEU A 17 -14.60 29.03 23.23
C LEU A 17 -14.16 27.69 23.82
N PHE A 18 -14.86 27.14 24.82
CA PHE A 18 -14.54 25.83 25.39
C PHE A 18 -14.71 24.70 24.36
N LEU A 19 -15.72 24.76 23.50
CA LEU A 19 -15.94 23.80 22.40
C LEU A 19 -14.91 23.93 21.27
N VAL A 20 -14.40 25.15 21.01
CA VAL A 20 -13.30 25.39 20.06
C VAL A 20 -11.98 24.88 20.65
N PHE A 21 -11.72 25.14 21.93
CA PHE A 21 -10.54 24.62 22.63
C PHE A 21 -10.59 23.09 22.79
N SER A 22 -11.76 22.48 23.03
CA SER A 22 -11.89 21.01 23.11
C SER A 22 -11.72 20.33 21.75
N LYS A 23 -12.05 21.02 20.65
CA LYS A 23 -11.72 20.56 19.29
C LYS A 23 -10.23 20.74 18.92
N TRP A 24 -9.51 21.60 19.63
CA TRP A 24 -8.06 21.79 19.50
C TRP A 24 -7.24 20.90 20.46
N GLN A 25 -7.88 20.21 21.41
CA GLN A 25 -7.22 19.37 22.40
C GLN A 25 -7.08 17.88 22.01
N HIS A 26 -7.26 17.53 20.73
CA HIS A 26 -6.93 16.19 20.22
C HIS A 26 -5.60 16.14 19.44
N CYS A 27 -4.64 16.99 19.79
CA CYS A 27 -3.23 16.68 19.54
C CYS A 27 -2.68 15.96 20.77
N ALA A 28 -3.04 14.69 20.94
CA ALA A 28 -2.22 13.79 21.74
C ALA A 28 -0.94 13.57 20.94
N THR A 29 0.05 14.45 21.13
CA THR A 29 1.38 14.37 20.52
C THR A 29 2.16 13.24 21.17
N GLY A 30 1.86 12.01 20.78
CA GLY A 30 2.77 10.89 20.93
C GLY A 30 3.69 10.82 19.73
N ASP A 31 4.94 10.42 19.95
CA ASP A 31 5.83 10.06 18.85
C ASP A 31 5.25 8.86 18.08
N PRO A 32 5.52 8.72 16.76
CA PRO A 32 5.12 7.55 16.00
C PRO A 32 5.61 6.24 16.64
N LEU A 33 4.84 5.16 16.48
CA LEU A 33 5.12 3.84 17.07
C LEU A 33 6.43 3.21 16.52
N VAL A 34 6.87 3.67 15.36
CA VAL A 34 8.17 3.35 14.75
C VAL A 34 8.83 4.65 14.27
N PRO A 35 10.16 4.78 14.33
CA PRO A 35 10.83 6.04 13.99
C PRO A 35 10.71 6.42 12.50
N CYS A 36 10.45 5.43 11.64
CA CYS A 36 10.44 5.62 10.20
C CYS A 36 9.61 4.54 9.49
N TYR A 37 9.04 4.89 8.33
CA TYR A 37 8.25 3.98 7.51
C TYR A 37 8.61 4.09 6.03
N PHE A 38 9.15 3.02 5.45
CA PHE A 38 9.51 2.94 4.04
C PHE A 38 8.56 2.03 3.28
N ILE A 39 8.07 2.48 2.12
CA ILE A 39 7.01 1.79 1.37
C ILE A 39 7.51 1.48 -0.03
N PHE A 40 7.33 0.23 -0.45
CA PHE A 40 7.66 -0.28 -1.78
C PHE A 40 6.42 -0.94 -2.36
N GLY A 41 6.19 -0.78 -3.66
CA GLY A 41 5.07 -1.45 -4.29
C GLY A 41 4.64 -0.88 -5.62
N ASP A 42 3.40 -1.20 -5.99
CA ASP A 42 2.78 -0.77 -7.23
C ASP A 42 1.77 0.37 -7.03
N SER A 43 0.80 0.51 -7.92
CA SER A 43 -0.28 1.50 -7.84
C SER A 43 -1.13 1.40 -6.57
N LEU A 44 -1.16 0.25 -5.89
CA LEU A 44 -1.89 0.10 -4.62
C LEU A 44 -1.28 0.89 -3.46
N ALA A 45 -0.03 1.35 -3.61
CA ALA A 45 0.68 2.14 -2.62
C ALA A 45 1.25 3.46 -3.18
N ASP A 46 1.24 3.68 -4.50
CA ASP A 46 1.74 4.93 -5.08
C ASP A 46 0.93 6.13 -4.60
N ASN A 47 1.63 7.21 -4.26
CA ASN A 47 1.05 8.47 -3.85
C ASN A 47 1.62 9.70 -4.58
N GLY A 48 2.28 9.48 -5.72
CA GLY A 48 2.71 10.54 -6.63
C GLY A 48 4.04 10.31 -7.34
N ASN A 49 4.66 9.14 -7.25
CA ASN A 49 5.91 8.87 -7.96
C ASN A 49 5.72 8.83 -9.48
N ASN A 50 4.52 8.47 -9.96
CA ASN A 50 4.21 8.44 -11.38
C ASN A 50 3.89 9.80 -12.00
N ASN A 51 3.66 10.85 -11.20
CA ASN A 51 3.12 12.14 -11.67
C ASN A 51 4.01 12.82 -12.73
N MET A 52 5.33 12.67 -12.61
CA MET A 52 6.29 13.28 -13.54
C MET A 52 6.81 12.33 -14.63
N LEU A 53 6.38 11.06 -14.64
CA LEU A 53 6.79 10.07 -15.63
C LEU A 53 5.98 10.20 -16.93
N GLN A 54 6.57 9.82 -18.06
CA GLN A 54 5.88 9.66 -19.33
C GLN A 54 5.19 8.29 -19.38
N THR A 55 3.99 8.24 -18.81
CA THR A 55 3.26 6.99 -18.60
C THR A 55 1.75 7.19 -18.64
N LEU A 56 1.05 6.16 -19.10
CA LEU A 56 -0.40 6.03 -18.99
C LEU A 56 -0.83 5.66 -17.57
N ALA A 57 0.06 5.03 -16.79
CA ALA A 57 -0.16 4.67 -15.38
C ALA A 57 0.00 5.91 -14.48
N LYS A 58 -0.82 6.94 -14.69
CA LYS A 58 -0.79 8.21 -13.98
C LYS A 58 -2.21 8.64 -13.66
N VAL A 59 -2.41 9.13 -12.43
CA VAL A 59 -3.74 9.42 -11.86
C VAL A 59 -3.76 10.70 -10.99
N ASP A 60 -2.94 11.69 -11.34
CA ASP A 60 -2.91 13.01 -10.71
C ASP A 60 -3.99 13.96 -11.27
N TYR A 61 -5.20 13.43 -11.50
CA TYR A 61 -6.36 14.15 -12.05
C TYR A 61 -7.68 13.67 -11.45
N ALA A 62 -8.72 14.50 -11.52
CA ALA A 62 -10.06 14.13 -11.06
C ALA A 62 -10.67 13.01 -11.93
N PRO A 63 -11.37 12.02 -11.34
CA PRO A 63 -11.89 12.02 -9.97
C PRO A 63 -10.99 11.36 -8.91
N TYR A 64 -9.75 10.95 -9.23
CA TYR A 64 -8.85 10.40 -8.22
C TYR A 64 -8.60 11.40 -7.09
N GLY A 65 -8.53 10.91 -5.85
CA GLY A 65 -8.37 11.75 -4.68
C GLY A 65 -9.57 12.67 -4.36
N VAL A 66 -10.77 12.41 -4.89
CA VAL A 66 -11.98 13.22 -4.60
C VAL A 66 -12.33 13.30 -3.11
N ASP A 67 -11.98 12.28 -2.32
CA ASP A 67 -12.12 12.24 -0.86
C ASP A 67 -10.81 12.57 -0.12
N PHE A 68 -9.70 12.65 -0.84
CA PHE A 68 -8.43 13.03 -0.25
C PHE A 68 -8.40 14.56 0.00
N PRO A 69 -8.00 15.05 1.19
CA PRO A 69 -8.10 16.48 1.52
C PRO A 69 -7.40 17.44 0.54
N ASN A 70 -6.33 16.97 -0.11
CA ASN A 70 -5.55 17.76 -1.08
C ASN A 70 -5.93 17.50 -2.55
N GLY A 71 -6.99 16.72 -2.80
CA GLY A 71 -7.42 16.34 -4.15
C GLY A 71 -6.51 15.29 -4.80
N PRO A 72 -6.47 15.24 -6.15
CA PRO A 72 -5.67 14.27 -6.88
C PRO A 72 -4.19 14.39 -6.53
N SER A 73 -3.62 13.33 -5.94
CA SER A 73 -2.21 13.29 -5.54
C SER A 73 -1.37 12.30 -6.36
N GLY A 74 -2.00 11.46 -7.17
CA GLY A 74 -1.37 10.27 -7.75
C GLY A 74 -1.67 8.96 -6.99
N ARG A 75 -2.58 8.99 -6.01
CA ARG A 75 -3.15 7.78 -5.40
C ARG A 75 -4.20 7.19 -6.35
N PHE A 76 -4.09 5.90 -6.63
CA PHE A 76 -5.00 5.19 -7.54
C PHE A 76 -6.34 4.83 -6.88
N CYS A 77 -6.91 5.72 -6.06
CA CYS A 77 -8.22 5.55 -5.46
C CYS A 77 -8.91 6.90 -5.26
N ASN A 78 -10.08 6.89 -4.63
CA ASN A 78 -10.79 8.12 -4.26
C ASN A 78 -10.18 8.86 -3.07
N GLY A 79 -9.33 8.22 -2.25
CA GLY A 79 -8.88 8.79 -0.96
C GLY A 79 -7.56 8.16 -0.49
N LEU A 80 -7.58 7.53 0.68
CA LEU A 80 -6.44 6.85 1.28
C LEU A 80 -6.17 5.46 0.67
N THR A 81 -4.90 5.11 0.56
CA THR A 81 -4.40 3.76 0.30
C THR A 81 -4.19 2.99 1.61
N VAL A 82 -3.94 1.68 1.52
CA VAL A 82 -3.66 0.84 2.69
C VAL A 82 -2.47 1.37 3.50
N VAL A 83 -1.40 1.80 2.83
CA VAL A 83 -0.19 2.30 3.48
C VAL A 83 -0.37 3.67 4.13
N ASP A 84 -1.30 4.49 3.62
CA ASP A 84 -1.65 5.75 4.26
C ASP A 84 -2.37 5.51 5.59
N VAL A 85 -3.34 4.59 5.61
CA VAL A 85 -4.07 4.22 6.82
C VAL A 85 -3.14 3.57 7.84
N ILE A 86 -2.19 2.73 7.40
CA ILE A 86 -1.15 2.19 8.29
C ILE A 86 -0.30 3.32 8.88
N ALA A 87 0.10 4.33 8.09
CA ALA A 87 0.87 5.47 8.59
C ALA A 87 0.10 6.27 9.66
N GLU A 88 -1.22 6.45 9.48
CA GLU A 88 -2.08 7.08 10.50
C GLU A 88 -2.15 6.25 11.79
N ILE A 89 -2.35 4.93 11.68
CA ILE A 89 -2.38 4.02 12.84
C ILE A 89 -1.04 4.04 13.59
N LEU A 90 0.08 4.14 12.87
CA LEU A 90 1.41 4.25 13.43
C LEU A 90 1.68 5.62 14.09
N GLY A 91 0.79 6.60 13.94
CA GLY A 91 0.91 7.91 14.59
C GLY A 91 1.77 8.92 13.83
N PHE A 92 2.05 8.71 12.54
CA PHE A 92 2.74 9.73 11.74
C PHE A 92 1.88 10.98 11.57
N HIS A 93 2.47 12.17 11.79
CA HIS A 93 1.76 13.45 11.67
C HIS A 93 1.40 13.84 10.23
N SER A 94 2.02 13.18 9.24
CA SER A 94 1.80 13.41 7.82
C SER A 94 1.99 12.10 7.07
N TYR A 95 1.30 11.95 5.93
CA TYR A 95 1.52 10.80 5.06
C TYR A 95 2.96 10.75 4.56
N ILE A 96 3.48 9.54 4.39
CA ILE A 96 4.85 9.32 3.92
C ILE A 96 4.99 9.83 2.48
N PRO A 97 5.92 10.77 2.18
CA PRO A 97 5.97 11.41 0.87
C PRO A 97 6.51 10.47 -0.23
N PRO A 98 6.13 10.68 -1.51
CA PRO A 98 6.74 9.98 -2.63
C PRO A 98 8.22 10.36 -2.76
N PHE A 99 9.05 9.40 -3.17
CA PHE A 99 10.48 9.62 -3.44
C PHE A 99 10.71 10.78 -4.41
N ALA A 100 9.82 10.97 -5.39
CA ALA A 100 9.89 12.07 -6.36
C ALA A 100 9.80 13.48 -5.72
N ALA A 101 9.25 13.60 -4.51
CA ALA A 101 9.07 14.88 -3.81
C ALA A 101 9.77 14.96 -2.43
N ALA A 102 10.37 13.86 -1.96
CA ALA A 102 10.98 13.79 -0.64
C ALA A 102 12.26 14.63 -0.52
N ASN A 103 12.41 15.33 0.61
CA ASN A 103 13.61 16.08 0.98
C ASN A 103 14.39 15.39 2.12
N GLU A 104 15.52 15.97 2.53
CA GLU A 104 16.39 15.40 3.59
C GLU A 104 15.73 15.26 4.97
N ALA A 105 14.76 16.11 5.32
CA ALA A 105 14.00 15.97 6.56
C ALA A 105 12.95 14.85 6.47
N ASP A 106 12.39 14.64 5.28
CA ASP A 106 11.41 13.58 5.04
C ASP A 106 12.06 12.20 5.16
N ILE A 107 13.25 12.01 4.57
CA ILE A 107 13.91 10.71 4.55
C ILE A 107 14.26 10.16 5.94
N LEU A 108 14.32 11.02 6.97
CA LEU A 108 14.50 10.62 8.37
C LEU A 108 13.28 9.86 8.91
N HIS A 109 12.09 10.16 8.40
CA HIS A 109 10.81 9.61 8.86
C HIS A 109 10.22 8.60 7.88
N GLY A 110 10.67 8.57 6.63
CA GLY A 110 10.20 7.59 5.67
C GLY A 110 10.03 8.12 4.26
N VAL A 111 9.96 7.20 3.31
CA VAL A 111 9.72 7.51 1.89
C VAL A 111 8.89 6.42 1.26
N ASN A 112 7.97 6.82 0.39
CA ASN A 112 7.21 5.94 -0.46
C ASN A 112 7.85 5.85 -1.85
N TYR A 113 8.32 4.65 -2.21
CA TYR A 113 8.94 4.35 -3.50
C TYR A 113 7.97 3.70 -4.49
N ALA A 114 6.74 3.39 -4.07
CA ALA A 114 5.78 2.67 -4.89
C ALA A 114 5.43 3.43 -6.17
N SER A 115 5.15 2.70 -7.25
CA SER A 115 4.96 3.28 -8.58
C SER A 115 3.90 2.51 -9.35
N GLY A 116 2.93 3.22 -9.93
CA GLY A 116 1.92 2.62 -10.79
C GLY A 116 2.52 1.75 -11.91
N ALA A 117 1.87 0.63 -12.19
CA ALA A 117 2.28 -0.42 -13.13
C ALA A 117 3.59 -1.17 -12.80
N ALA A 118 4.27 -0.85 -11.69
CA ALA A 118 5.49 -1.56 -11.31
C ALA A 118 5.25 -3.05 -11.02
N GLY A 119 6.27 -3.85 -11.30
CA GLY A 119 6.32 -5.27 -10.95
C GLY A 119 7.64 -5.68 -10.30
N ILE A 120 7.69 -6.95 -9.94
CA ILE A 120 8.90 -7.66 -9.48
C ILE A 120 9.92 -7.69 -10.62
N ARG A 121 9.46 -8.03 -11.82
CA ARG A 121 10.23 -8.00 -13.06
C ARG A 121 10.38 -6.57 -13.56
N ASP A 122 11.50 -6.26 -14.18
CA ASP A 122 11.72 -4.93 -14.74
C ASP A 122 10.78 -4.68 -15.91
N GLU A 123 10.60 -5.65 -16.82
CA GLU A 123 9.75 -5.50 -18.00
C GLU A 123 8.25 -5.33 -17.70
N THR A 124 7.76 -5.74 -16.53
CA THR A 124 6.34 -5.65 -16.16
C THR A 124 5.82 -4.22 -16.29
N GLY A 125 4.64 -4.07 -16.91
CA GLY A 125 3.95 -2.78 -17.06
C GLY A 125 4.57 -1.80 -18.06
N GLN A 126 5.61 -2.19 -18.81
CA GLN A 126 6.28 -1.31 -19.76
C GLN A 126 5.39 -0.86 -20.94
N GLU A 127 4.33 -1.60 -21.24
CA GLU A 127 3.34 -1.25 -22.26
C GLU A 127 2.56 0.03 -21.92
N LEU A 128 2.54 0.40 -20.63
CA LEU A 128 1.94 1.64 -20.14
C LEU A 128 2.92 2.82 -20.17
N GLY A 129 4.20 2.60 -20.46
CA GLY A 129 5.24 3.63 -20.51
C GLY A 129 6.23 3.55 -19.34
N GLU A 130 6.74 4.71 -18.91
CA GLU A 130 7.69 4.78 -17.81
C GLU A 130 7.08 4.30 -16.48
N ARG A 131 7.88 3.55 -15.71
CA ARG A 131 7.52 3.04 -14.38
C ARG A 131 8.78 2.77 -13.56
N ILE A 132 8.68 2.83 -12.23
CA ILE A 132 9.77 2.54 -11.31
C ILE A 132 9.59 1.10 -10.82
N SER A 133 10.21 0.13 -11.51
CA SER A 133 10.16 -1.29 -11.14
C SER A 133 10.75 -1.54 -9.75
N MET A 134 10.50 -2.72 -9.16
CA MET A 134 11.03 -3.06 -7.84
C MET A 134 12.56 -2.85 -7.73
N ASN A 135 13.33 -3.21 -8.77
CA ASN A 135 14.78 -2.97 -8.78
C ASN A 135 15.13 -1.47 -8.74
N VAL A 136 14.38 -0.61 -9.44
CA VAL A 136 14.61 0.84 -9.41
C VAL A 136 14.18 1.43 -8.05
N GLN A 137 13.12 0.90 -7.43
CA GLN A 137 12.72 1.28 -6.07
C GLN A 137 13.82 0.96 -5.05
N LEU A 138 14.46 -0.21 -5.16
CA LEU A 138 15.63 -0.57 -4.35
C LEU A 138 16.81 0.40 -4.56
N GLN A 139 17.07 0.81 -5.79
CA GLN A 139 18.11 1.81 -6.08
C GLN A 139 17.78 3.18 -5.46
N ASN A 140 16.52 3.59 -5.50
CA ASN A 140 16.07 4.82 -4.87
C ASN A 140 16.21 4.74 -3.34
N HIS A 141 15.88 3.61 -2.75
CA HIS A 141 16.12 3.39 -1.32
C HIS A 141 17.59 3.38 -0.96
N HIS A 142 18.45 2.77 -1.79
CA HIS A 142 19.90 2.82 -1.58
C HIS A 142 20.41 4.26 -1.53
N LYS A 143 19.93 5.15 -2.41
CA LYS A 143 20.25 6.59 -2.36
C LYS A 143 19.80 7.22 -1.05
N THR A 144 18.59 6.91 -0.59
CA THR A 144 18.08 7.36 0.72
C THR A 144 18.99 6.91 1.87
N VAL A 145 19.42 5.65 1.87
CA VAL A 145 20.35 5.11 2.88
C VAL A 145 21.69 5.83 2.84
N GLN A 146 22.26 6.10 1.66
CA GLN A 146 23.50 6.88 1.54
C GLN A 146 23.35 8.30 2.12
N ASN A 147 22.22 8.96 1.88
CA ASN A 147 21.95 10.28 2.45
C ASN A 147 21.85 10.22 3.99
N LEU A 148 21.13 9.22 4.53
CA LEU A 148 21.05 9.02 5.98
C LEU A 148 22.41 8.74 6.62
N ILE A 149 23.28 7.97 5.95
CA ILE A 149 24.67 7.74 6.38
C ILE A 149 25.45 9.07 6.38
N GLY A 150 25.29 9.90 5.36
CA GLY A 150 25.91 11.22 5.28
C GLY A 150 25.47 12.16 6.41
N MET A 151 24.19 12.10 6.81
CA MET A 151 23.60 12.96 7.85
C MET A 151 23.91 12.49 9.27
N LEU A 152 23.80 11.19 9.54
CA LEU A 152 23.82 10.63 10.90
C LEU A 152 25.14 9.91 11.23
N GLY A 153 25.94 9.60 10.21
CA GLY A 153 27.03 8.63 10.31
C GLY A 153 26.54 7.19 10.18
N ASN A 154 27.41 6.31 9.69
CA ASN A 154 27.08 4.93 9.33
C ASN A 154 26.35 4.15 10.45
N ASP A 155 26.93 4.08 11.64
CA ASP A 155 26.38 3.24 12.71
C ASP A 155 25.04 3.76 13.23
N SER A 156 24.87 5.09 13.28
CA SER A 156 23.61 5.70 13.71
C SER A 156 22.52 5.53 12.66
N ALA A 157 22.86 5.67 11.37
CA ALA A 157 21.94 5.42 10.27
C ALA A 157 21.44 3.96 10.29
N LEU A 158 22.35 2.98 10.37
CA LEU A 158 21.99 1.56 10.43
C LEU A 158 21.16 1.21 11.66
N ARG A 159 21.51 1.75 12.84
CA ARG A 159 20.69 1.58 14.05
C ARG A 159 19.29 2.17 13.92
N ASN A 160 19.13 3.26 13.18
CA ASN A 160 17.83 3.85 12.91
C ASN A 160 17.03 3.00 11.92
N LEU A 161 17.65 2.62 10.79
CA LEU A 161 17.06 1.80 9.73
C LEU A 161 16.53 0.46 10.25
N ASN A 162 17.26 -0.20 11.15
CA ASN A 162 16.86 -1.46 11.77
C ASN A 162 15.56 -1.35 12.59
N LYS A 163 15.18 -0.14 13.03
CA LYS A 163 13.97 0.09 13.82
C LYS A 163 12.75 0.49 12.99
N CYS A 164 12.98 0.97 11.76
CA CYS A 164 11.92 1.38 10.84
C CYS A 164 11.03 0.18 10.46
N LEU A 165 9.80 0.50 10.04
CA LEU A 165 8.93 -0.45 9.35
C LEU A 165 9.16 -0.35 7.84
N TYR A 166 9.10 -1.48 7.14
CA TYR A 166 9.15 -1.55 5.69
C TYR A 166 7.90 -2.28 5.20
N SER A 167 7.15 -1.70 4.27
CA SER A 167 6.05 -2.39 3.58
C SER A 167 6.40 -2.64 2.13
N VAL A 168 6.12 -3.84 1.63
CA VAL A 168 6.40 -4.25 0.25
C VAL A 168 5.16 -4.96 -0.31
N GLY A 169 4.54 -4.39 -1.34
CA GLY A 169 3.42 -5.00 -2.06
C GLY A 169 3.65 -5.00 -3.55
N MET A 170 4.00 -6.16 -4.12
CA MET A 170 4.36 -6.31 -5.53
C MET A 170 3.92 -7.66 -6.07
N GLY A 171 3.61 -7.73 -7.36
CA GLY A 171 3.37 -8.99 -8.08
C GLY A 171 2.04 -9.06 -8.84
N ASN A 172 1.05 -8.20 -8.53
CA ASN A 172 -0.24 -8.22 -9.23
C ASN A 172 -0.03 -7.90 -10.73
N ASN A 173 0.79 -6.89 -11.02
CA ASN A 173 1.13 -6.48 -12.37
C ASN A 173 1.96 -7.53 -13.12
N ASP A 174 2.78 -8.33 -12.43
CA ASP A 174 3.55 -9.40 -13.08
C ASP A 174 2.63 -10.49 -13.68
N TYR A 175 1.38 -10.56 -13.22
CA TYR A 175 0.34 -11.37 -13.84
C TYR A 175 -0.55 -10.56 -14.78
N LEU A 176 -1.14 -9.45 -14.32
CA LEU A 176 -2.13 -8.68 -15.10
C LEU A 176 -1.50 -7.91 -16.29
N ASN A 177 -0.34 -7.31 -16.05
CA ASN A 177 0.39 -6.43 -16.98
C ASN A 177 1.70 -7.09 -17.46
N ASN A 178 1.73 -8.43 -17.50
CA ASN A 178 2.80 -9.21 -18.10
C ASN A 178 2.33 -10.62 -18.50
N TYR A 179 2.25 -11.58 -17.57
CA TYR A 179 2.03 -12.99 -17.92
C TYR A 179 0.73 -13.25 -18.68
N PHE A 180 -0.38 -12.65 -18.27
CA PHE A 180 -1.68 -12.82 -18.94
C PHE A 180 -1.89 -11.84 -20.10
N LEU A 181 -0.86 -11.10 -20.51
CA LEU A 181 -0.95 -10.05 -21.53
C LEU A 181 -0.10 -10.36 -22.78
N PRO A 182 -0.41 -11.46 -23.52
CA PRO A 182 0.43 -12.01 -24.59
C PRO A 182 0.58 -11.09 -25.81
N GLN A 183 -0.29 -10.09 -25.96
CA GLN A 183 -0.18 -9.11 -27.04
C GLN A 183 1.00 -8.14 -26.87
N TYR A 184 1.52 -7.98 -25.65
CA TYR A 184 2.68 -7.13 -25.35
C TYR A 184 3.90 -7.93 -24.86
N PHE A 185 3.69 -9.11 -24.25
CA PHE A 185 4.75 -9.89 -23.63
C PHE A 185 4.77 -11.35 -24.11
N PRO A 186 5.94 -11.94 -24.38
CA PRO A 186 6.05 -13.34 -24.76
C PRO A 186 5.95 -14.31 -23.57
N THR A 187 5.84 -13.81 -22.33
CA THR A 187 6.03 -14.57 -21.09
C THR A 187 5.19 -15.85 -21.00
N SER A 188 3.88 -15.79 -21.31
CA SER A 188 3.02 -16.99 -21.28
C SER A 188 3.28 -17.98 -22.42
N HIS A 189 3.96 -17.55 -23.48
CA HIS A 189 4.40 -18.43 -24.56
C HIS A 189 5.73 -19.12 -24.23
N GLU A 190 6.58 -18.47 -23.43
CA GLU A 190 7.89 -18.96 -23.03
C GLU A 190 7.85 -19.84 -21.77
N TYR A 191 6.96 -19.53 -20.84
CA TYR A 191 6.89 -20.17 -19.53
C TYR A 191 5.50 -20.70 -19.22
N THR A 192 5.45 -21.86 -18.57
CA THR A 192 4.24 -22.29 -17.86
C THR A 192 4.02 -21.40 -16.63
N LEU A 193 2.78 -21.37 -16.13
CA LEU A 193 2.42 -20.56 -14.96
C LEU A 193 3.27 -20.92 -13.74
N GLU A 194 3.49 -22.22 -13.51
CA GLU A 194 4.34 -22.73 -12.44
C GLU A 194 5.78 -22.23 -12.58
N LYS A 195 6.35 -22.30 -13.79
CA LYS A 195 7.74 -21.90 -14.03
C LYS A 195 7.92 -20.39 -13.91
N TYR A 196 6.99 -19.60 -14.45
CA TYR A 196 7.02 -18.16 -14.30
C TYR A 196 6.87 -17.73 -12.84
N THR A 197 5.93 -18.32 -12.12
CA THR A 197 5.73 -18.03 -10.69
C THR A 197 6.97 -18.39 -9.86
N GLN A 198 7.65 -19.49 -10.19
CA GLN A 198 8.92 -19.85 -9.56
C GLN A 198 10.00 -18.77 -9.80
N LEU A 199 10.14 -18.27 -11.04
CA LEU A 199 11.10 -17.20 -11.37
C LEU A 199 10.78 -15.88 -10.65
N LEU A 200 9.50 -15.51 -10.57
CA LEU A 200 9.05 -14.34 -9.81
C LEU A 200 9.44 -14.44 -8.34
N ILE A 201 9.16 -15.58 -7.71
CA ILE A 201 9.45 -15.80 -6.29
C ILE A 201 10.96 -15.80 -6.01
N GLU A 202 11.75 -16.39 -6.91
CA GLU A 202 13.22 -16.36 -6.81
C GLU A 202 13.76 -14.92 -6.85
N GLN A 203 13.30 -14.10 -7.80
CA GLN A 203 13.72 -12.71 -7.88
C GLN A 203 13.21 -11.88 -6.69
N TYR A 204 11.96 -12.07 -6.29
CA TYR A 204 11.38 -11.31 -5.18
C TYR A 204 12.09 -11.65 -3.85
N SER A 205 12.48 -12.91 -3.65
CA SER A 205 13.34 -13.31 -2.52
C SER A 205 14.67 -12.55 -2.51
N GLN A 206 15.32 -12.38 -3.66
CA GLN A 206 16.56 -11.60 -3.77
C GLN A 206 16.33 -10.11 -3.46
N GLN A 207 15.25 -9.53 -3.97
CA GLN A 207 14.90 -8.13 -3.72
C GLN A 207 14.60 -7.86 -2.23
N LEU A 208 13.92 -8.78 -1.55
CA LEU A 208 13.71 -8.72 -0.11
C LEU A 208 15.03 -8.87 0.68
N ARG A 209 15.96 -9.72 0.22
CA ARG A 209 17.32 -9.79 0.78
C ARG A 209 18.08 -8.48 0.62
N SER A 210 17.96 -7.81 -0.52
CA SER A 210 18.59 -6.49 -0.73
C SER A 210 18.07 -5.44 0.24
N LEU A 211 16.77 -5.43 0.57
CA LEU A 211 16.26 -4.54 1.63
C LEU A 211 16.91 -4.84 2.98
N TYR A 212 17.05 -6.11 3.33
CA TYR A 212 17.72 -6.52 4.56
C TYR A 212 19.20 -6.06 4.60
N GLU A 213 19.92 -6.19 3.47
CA GLU A 213 21.29 -5.71 3.32
C GLU A 213 21.40 -4.18 3.46
N LEU A 214 20.34 -3.45 3.13
CA LEU A 214 20.22 -2.00 3.30
C LEU A 214 19.75 -1.57 4.71
N GLY A 215 19.62 -2.50 5.64
CA GLY A 215 19.29 -2.23 7.05
C GLY A 215 17.83 -2.49 7.43
N ALA A 216 17.01 -3.03 6.54
CA ALA A 216 15.66 -3.43 6.92
C ALA A 216 15.69 -4.63 7.89
N ARG A 217 14.94 -4.54 8.99
CA ARG A 217 14.73 -5.66 9.92
C ARG A 217 13.27 -6.00 10.17
N LYS A 218 12.35 -5.05 10.01
CA LYS A 218 10.90 -5.28 10.11
C LYS A 218 10.24 -5.10 8.75
N LEU A 219 9.95 -6.21 8.07
CA LEU A 219 9.34 -6.18 6.75
C LEU A 219 7.92 -6.73 6.80
N VAL A 220 7.00 -6.00 6.20
CA VAL A 220 5.60 -6.37 5.98
C VAL A 220 5.45 -6.64 4.49
N VAL A 221 5.34 -7.91 4.11
CA VAL A 221 5.22 -8.33 2.72
C VAL A 221 3.77 -8.66 2.42
N PHE A 222 3.14 -7.87 1.57
CA PHE A 222 1.75 -8.06 1.17
C PHE A 222 1.67 -9.09 0.04
N GLY A 223 0.86 -10.12 0.24
CA GLY A 223 0.49 -11.07 -0.79
C GLY A 223 -0.43 -10.46 -1.84
N LEU A 224 -0.62 -11.19 -2.93
CA LEU A 224 -1.53 -10.82 -4.01
C LEU A 224 -2.99 -10.91 -3.55
N GLY A 225 -3.81 -10.00 -4.08
CA GLY A 225 -5.26 -10.06 -3.92
C GLY A 225 -5.91 -11.05 -4.86
N LYS A 226 -7.24 -11.07 -4.89
CA LYS A 226 -8.03 -11.83 -5.88
C LYS A 226 -8.00 -11.10 -7.23
N ILE A 227 -6.88 -11.17 -7.95
CA ILE A 227 -6.69 -10.41 -9.21
C ILE A 227 -7.68 -10.83 -10.31
N GLY A 228 -8.26 -12.03 -10.23
CA GLY A 228 -9.32 -12.45 -11.16
C GLY A 228 -10.69 -11.84 -10.86
N CYS A 229 -10.86 -11.19 -9.71
CA CYS A 229 -12.10 -10.52 -9.31
C CYS A 229 -12.11 -9.01 -9.60
N VAL A 230 -10.99 -8.44 -10.05
CA VAL A 230 -10.98 -7.01 -10.41
C VAL A 230 -11.82 -6.79 -11.68
N PRO A 231 -12.57 -5.67 -11.80
CA PRO A 231 -13.47 -5.46 -12.93
C PRO A 231 -12.78 -5.59 -14.29
N GLY A 232 -11.56 -5.07 -14.44
CA GLY A 232 -10.80 -5.15 -15.69
C GLY A 232 -10.46 -6.57 -16.11
N ALA A 233 -10.18 -7.47 -15.16
CA ALA A 233 -9.98 -8.89 -15.47
C ALA A 233 -11.28 -9.56 -15.88
N ILE A 234 -12.38 -9.27 -15.18
CA ILE A 234 -13.71 -9.80 -15.53
C ILE A 234 -14.12 -9.38 -16.94
N ASP A 235 -13.95 -8.10 -17.28
CA ASP A 235 -14.30 -7.54 -18.58
C ASP A 235 -13.41 -8.11 -19.70
N THR A 236 -12.12 -8.30 -19.45
CA THR A 236 -11.15 -8.76 -20.46
C THR A 236 -11.24 -10.25 -20.75
N TYR A 237 -11.31 -11.08 -19.70
CA TYR A 237 -11.19 -12.53 -19.84
C TYR A 237 -12.53 -13.28 -19.74
N GLY A 238 -13.55 -12.64 -19.15
CA GLY A 238 -14.81 -13.29 -18.80
C GLY A 238 -14.66 -14.33 -17.67
N THR A 239 -15.77 -14.64 -17.00
CA THR A 239 -15.75 -15.53 -15.83
C THR A 239 -16.16 -16.97 -16.10
N ASN A 240 -16.61 -17.27 -17.33
CA ASN A 240 -17.16 -18.58 -17.70
C ASN A 240 -18.28 -19.08 -16.76
N GLY A 241 -19.10 -18.16 -16.23
CA GLY A 241 -20.21 -18.48 -15.33
C GLY A 241 -19.88 -18.46 -13.84
N SER A 242 -18.60 -18.30 -13.48
CA SER A 242 -18.16 -18.02 -12.10
C SER A 242 -18.34 -16.55 -11.72
N ALA A 243 -18.08 -16.22 -10.45
CA ALA A 243 -18.07 -14.83 -9.99
C ALA A 243 -16.82 -14.06 -10.44
N CYS A 244 -15.69 -14.75 -10.59
CA CYS A 244 -14.39 -14.17 -10.96
C CYS A 244 -13.69 -15.01 -12.03
N VAL A 245 -12.57 -14.51 -12.55
CA VAL A 245 -11.69 -15.24 -13.47
C VAL A 245 -10.80 -16.21 -12.66
N GLU A 246 -11.24 -17.45 -12.51
CA GLU A 246 -10.58 -18.44 -11.63
C GLU A 246 -9.11 -18.72 -12.00
N LEU A 247 -8.76 -18.67 -13.29
CA LEU A 247 -7.37 -18.84 -13.75
C LEU A 247 -6.42 -17.84 -13.08
N LEU A 248 -6.84 -16.58 -12.98
CA LEU A 248 -6.05 -15.48 -12.42
C LEU A 248 -5.99 -15.57 -10.88
N ASN A 249 -7.09 -15.99 -10.24
CA ASN A 249 -7.11 -16.24 -8.80
C ASN A 249 -6.20 -17.41 -8.42
N ASN A 250 -6.20 -18.49 -9.20
CA ASN A 250 -5.30 -19.63 -8.99
C ASN A 250 -3.82 -19.22 -9.12
N ALA A 251 -3.47 -18.36 -10.07
CA ALA A 251 -2.13 -17.79 -10.19
C ALA A 251 -1.74 -17.00 -8.93
N SER A 252 -2.66 -16.19 -8.39
CA SER A 252 -2.42 -15.42 -7.16
C SER A 252 -2.19 -16.33 -5.96
N GLN A 253 -2.99 -17.39 -5.80
CA GLN A 253 -2.82 -18.35 -4.71
C GLN A 253 -1.53 -19.16 -4.83
N LEU A 254 -1.14 -19.53 -6.05
CA LEU A 254 0.13 -20.20 -6.30
C LEU A 254 1.31 -19.32 -5.89
N PHE A 255 1.31 -18.05 -6.29
CA PHE A 255 2.32 -17.08 -5.88
C PHE A 255 2.36 -16.92 -4.35
N ASN A 256 1.20 -16.68 -3.73
CA ASN A 256 1.09 -16.46 -2.29
C ASN A 256 1.60 -17.65 -1.47
N SER A 257 1.28 -18.88 -1.88
CA SER A 257 1.76 -20.08 -1.18
C SER A 257 3.28 -20.23 -1.21
N LYS A 258 3.92 -19.97 -2.37
CA LYS A 258 5.38 -19.96 -2.48
C LYS A 258 6.03 -18.80 -1.73
N LEU A 259 5.37 -17.63 -1.70
CA LEU A 259 5.87 -16.47 -0.98
C LEU A 259 5.97 -16.72 0.52
N VAL A 260 4.97 -17.38 1.13
CA VAL A 260 5.03 -17.76 2.56
C VAL A 260 6.27 -18.62 2.84
N SER A 261 6.58 -19.60 1.98
CA SER A 261 7.80 -20.41 2.12
C SER A 261 9.09 -19.58 2.01
N VAL A 262 9.10 -18.52 1.20
CA VAL A 262 10.23 -17.59 1.14
C VAL A 262 10.34 -16.77 2.42
N ILE A 263 9.22 -16.35 3.03
CA ILE A 263 9.23 -15.63 4.30
C ILE A 263 9.89 -16.49 5.40
N ASP A 264 9.54 -17.77 5.49
CA ASP A 264 10.18 -18.71 6.43
C ASP A 264 11.69 -18.80 6.18
N GLN A 265 12.11 -19.03 4.93
CA GLN A 265 13.53 -19.14 4.58
C GLN A 265 14.33 -17.87 4.86
N LEU A 266 13.71 -16.69 4.71
CA LEU A 266 14.36 -15.42 5.00
C LEU A 266 14.48 -15.20 6.51
N ASN A 267 13.44 -15.49 7.29
CA ASN A 267 13.50 -15.38 8.75
C ASN A 267 14.50 -16.37 9.36
N ASP A 268 14.61 -17.59 8.81
CA ASP A 268 15.59 -18.59 9.27
C ASP A 268 17.03 -18.22 8.86
N GLY A 269 17.20 -17.60 7.70
CA GLY A 269 18.50 -17.35 7.09
C GLY A 269 19.10 -15.96 7.37
N LEU A 270 18.31 -15.01 7.86
CA LEU A 270 18.73 -13.62 8.05
C LEU A 270 18.64 -13.23 9.54
N PRO A 271 19.77 -13.07 10.24
CA PRO A 271 19.78 -12.68 11.64
C PRO A 271 19.00 -11.40 11.91
N ASP A 272 18.20 -11.42 12.99
CA ASP A 272 17.35 -10.31 13.43
C ASP A 272 16.26 -9.86 12.44
N ALA A 273 16.10 -10.54 11.29
CA ALA A 273 15.01 -10.26 10.38
C ALA A 273 13.69 -10.72 11.00
N LYS A 274 12.68 -9.86 10.90
CA LYS A 274 11.30 -10.07 11.34
C LYS A 274 10.42 -9.73 10.15
N ILE A 275 10.20 -10.73 9.31
CA ILE A 275 9.43 -10.60 8.08
C ILE A 275 8.07 -11.25 8.31
N ILE A 276 7.00 -10.50 8.06
CA ILE A 276 5.64 -11.00 8.09
C ILE A 276 5.03 -10.96 6.69
N TYR A 277 4.12 -11.89 6.43
CA TYR A 277 3.25 -11.97 5.28
C TYR A 277 1.86 -11.46 5.65
N ILE A 278 1.27 -10.60 4.82
CA ILE A 278 -0.13 -10.18 4.92
C ILE A 278 -0.93 -10.84 3.80
N ASN A 279 -1.99 -11.55 4.17
CA ASN A 279 -2.82 -12.32 3.27
C ASN A 279 -3.96 -11.48 2.67
N ASN A 280 -3.62 -10.58 1.75
CA ASN A 280 -4.60 -9.73 1.07
C ASN A 280 -5.71 -10.54 0.37
N TYR A 281 -5.38 -11.73 -0.14
CA TYR A 281 -6.37 -12.63 -0.75
C TYR A 281 -7.49 -12.97 0.24
N LYS A 282 -7.12 -13.36 1.47
CA LYS A 282 -8.06 -13.76 2.51
C LYS A 282 -8.79 -12.57 3.14
N ILE A 283 -8.07 -11.47 3.38
CA ILE A 283 -8.68 -10.22 3.86
C ILE A 283 -9.76 -9.75 2.87
N GLY A 284 -9.45 -9.74 1.56
CA GLY A 284 -10.41 -9.34 0.54
C GLY A 284 -11.61 -10.28 0.42
N GLU A 285 -11.42 -11.59 0.60
CA GLU A 285 -12.53 -12.56 0.65
C GLU A 285 -13.50 -12.31 1.82
N ASP A 286 -12.96 -11.91 2.97
CA ASP A 286 -13.75 -11.67 4.17
C ASP A 286 -14.32 -10.24 4.26
N SER A 287 -14.17 -9.44 3.21
CA SER A 287 -14.74 -8.09 3.10
C SER A 287 -16.28 -8.06 3.02
N THR A 288 -16.95 -9.22 3.05
CA THR A 288 -18.42 -9.34 3.08
C THR A 288 -19.07 -8.58 4.22
N VAL A 289 -18.34 -8.35 5.33
CA VAL A 289 -18.78 -7.52 6.46
C VAL A 289 -19.01 -6.05 6.11
N LEU A 290 -18.45 -5.57 5.00
CA LEU A 290 -18.67 -4.21 4.49
C LEU A 290 -19.99 -4.10 3.70
N ASP A 291 -20.64 -5.21 3.36
CA ASP A 291 -21.91 -5.27 2.63
C ASP A 291 -21.92 -4.41 1.34
N PHE A 292 -20.81 -4.49 0.58
CA PHE A 292 -20.70 -3.84 -0.73
C PHE A 292 -21.85 -4.26 -1.63
N LYS A 293 -22.49 -3.27 -2.26
CA LYS A 293 -23.56 -3.51 -3.25
C LYS A 293 -23.00 -3.75 -4.64
N VAL A 294 -21.79 -3.27 -4.91
CA VAL A 294 -21.10 -3.44 -6.19
C VAL A 294 -19.65 -3.84 -5.94
N ASN A 295 -19.27 -5.02 -6.43
CA ASN A 295 -17.94 -5.60 -6.24
C ASN A 295 -17.32 -6.13 -7.55
N ASN A 296 -17.92 -5.83 -8.69
CA ASN A 296 -17.49 -6.27 -10.01
C ASN A 296 -17.43 -5.10 -11.03
N THR A 297 -17.58 -3.86 -10.56
CA THR A 297 -17.53 -2.65 -11.38
C THR A 297 -16.92 -1.52 -10.57
N GLY A 298 -16.12 -0.67 -11.21
CA GLY A 298 -15.56 0.53 -10.60
C GLY A 298 -16.64 1.57 -10.29
N CYS A 299 -16.45 2.35 -9.23
CA CYS A 299 -17.31 3.48 -8.92
C CYS A 299 -17.17 4.62 -9.93
N CYS A 300 -15.99 4.85 -10.51
CA CYS A 300 -15.81 5.80 -11.60
C CYS A 300 -15.99 5.11 -12.96
N PRO A 301 -16.48 5.83 -13.99
CA PRO A 301 -16.41 5.33 -15.37
C PRO A 301 -14.96 5.19 -15.82
N SER A 302 -14.54 3.98 -16.17
CA SER A 302 -13.18 3.69 -16.63
C SER A 302 -13.02 3.80 -18.15
N SER A 303 -11.83 4.21 -18.56
CA SER A 303 -11.37 4.19 -19.96
C SER A 303 -10.97 2.77 -20.41
N ALA A 304 -10.55 2.62 -21.67
CA ALA A 304 -10.09 1.33 -22.20
C ALA A 304 -8.85 0.77 -21.49
N ILE A 305 -8.07 1.61 -20.80
CA ILE A 305 -6.92 1.19 -19.97
C ILE A 305 -7.33 0.92 -18.52
N GLY A 306 -8.62 0.96 -18.19
CA GLY A 306 -9.18 0.62 -16.88
C GLY A 306 -9.04 1.69 -15.78
N GLN A 307 -8.40 2.82 -16.07
CA GLN A 307 -8.37 3.99 -15.18
C GLN A 307 -9.59 4.89 -15.40
N CYS A 308 -9.99 5.66 -14.39
CA CYS A 308 -11.08 6.62 -14.49
C CYS A 308 -10.89 7.56 -15.68
N ILE A 309 -11.99 7.86 -16.39
CA ILE A 309 -11.98 8.90 -17.42
C ILE A 309 -11.88 10.27 -16.73
N PRO A 310 -10.95 11.14 -17.16
CA PRO A 310 -10.77 12.46 -16.56
C PRO A 310 -12.08 13.26 -16.49
N ASP A 311 -12.28 13.90 -15.34
CA ASP A 311 -13.40 14.81 -15.03
C ASP A 311 -14.81 14.19 -15.12
N GLN A 312 -14.92 12.86 -15.26
CA GLN A 312 -16.21 12.18 -15.20
C GLN A 312 -16.70 12.04 -13.75
N VAL A 313 -18.01 12.18 -13.57
CA VAL A 313 -18.66 12.08 -12.27
C VAL A 313 -18.64 10.63 -11.80
N PRO A 314 -18.03 10.31 -10.64
CA PRO A 314 -18.05 8.97 -10.08
C PRO A 314 -19.43 8.64 -9.48
N CYS A 315 -19.61 7.39 -9.04
CA CYS A 315 -20.80 6.96 -8.34
C CYS A 315 -21.11 7.85 -7.11
N GLN A 316 -22.40 8.02 -6.81
CA GLN A 316 -22.85 8.91 -5.73
C GLN A 316 -22.47 8.39 -4.33
N ASN A 317 -22.54 7.07 -4.12
CA ASN A 317 -22.23 6.44 -2.85
C ASN A 317 -21.02 5.50 -2.97
N ARG A 318 -19.83 6.06 -2.72
CA ARG A 318 -18.55 5.34 -2.82
C ARG A 318 -18.40 4.22 -1.81
N THR A 319 -19.08 4.28 -0.66
CA THR A 319 -18.97 3.24 0.37
C THR A 319 -19.68 1.94 0.00
N GLN A 320 -20.51 1.95 -1.05
CA GLN A 320 -21.18 0.76 -1.57
C GLN A 320 -20.38 0.01 -2.63
N TYR A 321 -19.24 0.56 -3.06
CA TYR A 321 -18.39 0.02 -4.12
C TYR A 321 -17.07 -0.48 -3.53
N MET A 322 -16.69 -1.69 -3.90
CA MET A 322 -15.39 -2.26 -3.53
C MET A 322 -14.25 -1.65 -4.35
N PHE A 323 -14.50 -1.38 -5.64
CA PHE A 323 -13.52 -0.89 -6.59
C PHE A 323 -13.78 0.57 -6.97
N TRP A 324 -12.70 1.34 -7.03
CA TRP A 324 -12.73 2.72 -7.47
C TRP A 324 -12.77 2.81 -9.00
N ASP A 325 -11.82 2.15 -9.66
CA ASP A 325 -11.75 2.00 -11.12
C ASP A 325 -11.77 0.50 -11.50
N SER A 326 -11.22 0.12 -12.66
CA SER A 326 -11.24 -1.28 -13.10
C SER A 326 -10.25 -2.19 -12.37
N PHE A 327 -9.37 -1.66 -11.51
CA PHE A 327 -8.32 -2.43 -10.84
C PHE A 327 -8.20 -2.11 -9.36
N HIS A 328 -8.36 -0.84 -9.00
CA HIS A 328 -7.97 -0.34 -7.71
C HIS A 328 -9.15 -0.26 -6.73
N PRO A 329 -8.92 -0.54 -5.44
CA PRO A 329 -9.95 -0.50 -4.41
C PRO A 329 -10.39 0.94 -4.09
N THR A 330 -11.61 1.08 -3.54
CA THR A 330 -12.03 2.32 -2.89
C THR A 330 -11.33 2.53 -1.55
N GLU A 331 -11.28 3.78 -1.08
CA GLU A 331 -10.75 4.13 0.24
C GLU A 331 -11.36 3.30 1.37
N ILE A 332 -12.68 3.08 1.37
CA ILE A 332 -13.33 2.30 2.44
C ILE A 332 -12.80 0.86 2.48
N PHE A 333 -12.50 0.28 1.32
CA PHE A 333 -11.92 -1.05 1.26
C PHE A 333 -10.44 -1.04 1.67
N ASN A 334 -9.70 0.01 1.32
CA ASN A 334 -8.32 0.20 1.80
C ASN A 334 -8.24 0.33 3.32
N ILE A 335 -9.15 1.08 3.95
CA ILE A 335 -9.24 1.22 5.41
C ILE A 335 -9.44 -0.15 6.05
N PHE A 336 -10.41 -0.92 5.55
CA PHE A 336 -10.65 -2.27 6.03
C PHE A 336 -9.41 -3.17 5.90
N CYS A 337 -8.77 -3.16 4.73
CA CYS A 337 -7.56 -3.94 4.51
C CYS A 337 -6.43 -3.53 5.46
N ALA A 338 -6.22 -2.24 5.67
CA ALA A 338 -5.21 -1.73 6.58
C ALA A 338 -5.47 -2.13 8.04
N GLU A 339 -6.71 -2.02 8.51
CA GLU A 339 -7.09 -2.44 9.87
C GLU A 339 -6.84 -3.93 10.10
N ARG A 340 -7.21 -4.79 9.14
CA ARG A 340 -6.99 -6.25 9.23
C ARG A 340 -5.52 -6.65 9.08
N SER A 341 -4.75 -5.85 8.35
CA SER A 341 -3.30 -6.02 8.24
C SER A 341 -2.59 -5.60 9.53
N TYR A 342 -3.06 -4.52 10.17
CA TYR A 342 -2.49 -4.00 11.39
C TYR A 342 -2.77 -4.88 12.60
N SER A 343 -4.05 -5.26 12.79
CA SER A 343 -4.50 -6.14 13.86
C SER A 343 -5.28 -7.30 13.25
N ALA A 344 -4.65 -8.47 13.17
CA ALA A 344 -5.26 -9.67 12.59
C ALA A 344 -6.30 -10.24 13.56
N LEU A 345 -7.57 -9.93 13.30
CA LEU A 345 -8.70 -10.50 14.04
C LEU A 345 -8.95 -11.99 13.69
N ASP A 346 -8.44 -12.43 12.53
CA ASP A 346 -8.37 -13.82 12.13
C ASP A 346 -6.90 -14.19 11.87
N PRO A 347 -6.37 -15.29 12.42
CA PRO A 347 -4.98 -15.68 12.26
C PRO A 347 -4.59 -16.00 10.81
N SER A 348 -5.53 -16.16 9.89
CA SER A 348 -5.27 -16.35 8.45
C SER A 348 -4.95 -15.06 7.69
N TYR A 349 -5.14 -13.89 8.30
CA TYR A 349 -4.85 -12.59 7.68
C TYR A 349 -3.38 -12.22 7.67
N ALA A 350 -2.58 -12.78 8.58
CA ALA A 350 -1.16 -12.49 8.66
C ALA A 350 -0.38 -13.73 9.12
N TYR A 351 0.89 -13.80 8.75
CA TYR A 351 1.78 -14.89 9.13
C TYR A 351 3.22 -14.38 9.32
N PRO A 352 3.96 -14.78 10.37
CA PRO A 352 3.49 -15.56 11.52
C PRO A 352 2.61 -14.76 12.50
N TYR A 353 2.57 -13.43 12.37
CA TYR A 353 1.77 -12.52 13.18
C TYR A 353 1.53 -11.21 12.42
N ASP A 354 0.72 -10.30 12.96
CA ASP A 354 0.34 -9.03 12.32
C ASP A 354 1.35 -7.88 12.56
N ILE A 355 1.09 -6.72 11.94
CA ILE A 355 1.97 -5.54 12.04
C ILE A 355 2.04 -5.04 13.49
N ARG A 356 0.94 -5.06 14.25
CA ARG A 356 0.91 -4.62 15.64
C ARG A 356 1.87 -5.45 16.49
N HIS A 357 1.88 -6.77 16.33
CA HIS A 357 2.82 -7.64 17.01
C HIS A 357 4.25 -7.36 16.55
N LEU A 358 4.49 -7.28 15.23
CA LEU A 358 5.81 -7.02 14.65
C LEU A 358 6.50 -5.79 15.25
N ILE A 359 5.77 -4.67 15.38
CA ILE A 359 6.36 -3.42 15.90
C ILE A 359 6.57 -3.45 17.42
N SER A 360 5.85 -4.30 18.15
CA SER A 360 6.03 -4.48 19.60
C SER A 360 7.23 -5.35 19.99
N LEU A 361 7.76 -6.17 19.06
CA LEU A 361 8.84 -7.13 19.36
C LEU A 361 10.14 -6.48 19.84
N ASP A 362 10.34 -5.19 19.58
CA ASP A 362 11.52 -4.44 20.06
C ASP A 362 11.26 -3.69 21.36
N GLN A 363 10.00 -3.56 21.79
CA GLN A 363 9.64 -2.85 23.02
C GLN A 363 9.88 -3.69 24.29
N GLY A 364 10.14 -5.00 24.14
CA GLY A 364 10.33 -5.96 25.22
C GLY A 364 11.73 -6.05 25.87
N VAL A 365 12.66 -5.13 25.59
CA VAL A 365 14.00 -5.10 26.25
C VAL A 365 14.09 -4.01 27.34
N ALA A 366 13.01 -3.24 27.57
CA ALA A 366 13.00 -2.14 28.55
C ALA A 366 12.36 -2.47 29.91
N GLU A 367 11.80 -3.66 30.12
CA GLU A 367 11.27 -4.10 31.42
C GLU A 367 12.12 -5.22 32.02
N ALA A 368 13.39 -4.91 32.29
CA ALA A 368 14.21 -5.66 33.24
C ALA A 368 15.32 -4.75 33.78
N LYS A 369 14.95 -3.86 34.71
CA LYS A 369 15.83 -3.38 35.79
C LYS A 369 15.04 -2.76 36.93
#